data_AF-M1RCD1-F1
#
_entry.id   AF-M1RCD1-F1
#
_cell.length_a   1.000
_cell.length_b   1.000
_cell.length_c   1.000
_cell.angle_alpha   90.00
_cell.angle_beta   90.00
_cell.angle_gamma   90.00
#
_symmetry.space_group_name_H-M   'P 1'
#
loop_
_entity.id
_entity.type
_entity.pdbx_description
1 polymer ?
#
loop_
_entity_poly.entity_id
_entity_poly.type
_entity_poly.pdbx_seq_one_letter_code
_entity_poly.pdbx_strand_id
1 'polypeptide(L)' 'INRFDYDGDYGTVLNRFLIQAAIGYPLTVHGTGGQTRAFIHIQDSVRCIEIALENPPARGSKVEIFNQMT' A
#
# COMPACT_ATOMS: atom_id res chain seq x y z
N ILE A 1 -6.72 -1.37 16.54
CA ILE A 1 -7.61 -0.89 15.44
C ILE A 1 -6.71 -0.16 14.44
N ASN A 2 -6.73 -0.57 13.17
CA ASN A 2 -5.98 0.11 12.10
C ASN A 2 -6.82 1.27 11.56
N ARG A 3 -6.16 2.39 11.21
CA ARG A 3 -6.82 3.53 10.57
C ARG A 3 -7.18 3.17 9.13
N PHE A 4 -8.43 3.42 8.74
CA PHE A 4 -8.94 3.16 7.39
C PHE A 4 -9.49 4.47 6.82
N ASP A 5 -8.67 5.17 6.03
CA ASP A 5 -9.04 6.45 5.42
C ASP A 5 -9.66 6.24 4.03
N TYR A 6 -10.72 6.99 3.74
CA TYR A 6 -11.45 6.97 2.45
C TYR A 6 -11.83 8.37 1.95
N ASP A 7 -11.32 9.42 2.60
CA ASP A 7 -11.50 10.80 2.12
C ASP A 7 -10.60 11.10 0.91
N GLY A 8 -10.65 12.34 0.42
CA GLY A 8 -9.84 12.79 -0.72
C GLY A 8 -8.38 13.06 -0.40
N ASP A 9 -8.03 13.27 0.87
CA ASP A 9 -6.73 13.78 1.31
C ASP A 9 -5.79 12.65 1.75
N TYR A 10 -6.32 11.69 2.52
CA TYR A 10 -5.60 10.56 3.09
C TYR A 10 -6.08 9.20 2.53
N GLY A 11 -7.27 9.15 1.93
CA GLY A 11 -7.81 7.92 1.35
C GLY A 11 -7.04 7.47 0.11
N THR A 12 -6.43 6.29 0.17
CA THR A 12 -5.77 5.70 -0.99
C THR A 12 -6.78 5.07 -1.94
N VAL A 13 -6.39 4.91 -3.21
CA VAL A 13 -7.28 4.49 -4.32
C VAL A 13 -8.13 3.26 -3.96
N LEU A 14 -7.48 2.19 -3.48
CA LEU A 14 -8.19 0.94 -3.20
C LEU A 14 -9.14 1.08 -2.00
N ASN A 15 -8.71 1.72 -0.91
CA ASN A 15 -9.55 1.94 0.27
C ASN A 15 -10.79 2.77 -0.09
N ARG A 16 -10.61 3.80 -0.93
CA ARG A 16 -11.70 4.65 -1.40
C ARG A 16 -12.69 3.86 -2.25
N PHE A 17 -12.19 3.03 -3.17
CA PHE A 17 -13.04 2.19 -4.02
C PHE A 17 -13.85 1.18 -3.22
N LEU A 18 -13.26 0.57 -2.19
CA LEU A 18 -13.97 -0.34 -1.29
C LEU A 18 -15.18 0.34 -0.63
N ILE A 19 -15.00 1.55 -0.10
CA ILE A 19 -16.11 2.29 0.53
C ILE A 19 -17.13 2.74 -0.50
N GLN A 20 -16.69 3.27 -1.64
CA GLN A 20 -17.57 3.71 -2.72
C GLN A 20 -18.47 2.56 -3.19
N ALA A 21 -17.90 1.38 -3.43
CA ALA A 21 -18.65 0.18 -3.78
C ALA A 21 -19.63 -0.24 -2.66
N ALA A 22 -19.18 -0.23 -1.40
CA ALA A 22 -20.00 -0.64 -0.26
C ALA A 22 -21.24 0.24 -0.05
N ILE A 23 -21.16 1.54 -0.38
CA ILE A 23 -22.28 2.48 -0.25
C ILE A 23 -23.04 2.72 -1.56
N GLY A 24 -22.68 2.03 -2.64
CA GLY A 24 -23.31 2.19 -3.97
C GLY A 24 -22.94 3.50 -4.69
N TYR A 25 -21.85 4.15 -4.29
CA TYR A 25 -21.33 5.34 -4.96
C TYR A 25 -20.46 4.95 -6.17
N PRO A 26 -20.57 5.65 -7.32
CA PRO A 26 -19.73 5.38 -8.49
C PRO A 26 -18.23 5.47 -8.18
N LEU A 27 -17.45 4.50 -8.66
CA LEU A 27 -16.00 4.50 -8.43
C LEU A 27 -15.34 5.73 -9.07
N THR A 28 -14.57 6.47 -8.28
CA THR A 28 -13.93 7.71 -8.76
C THR A 28 -12.64 7.41 -9.53
N VAL A 29 -12.76 7.19 -10.84
CA VAL A 29 -11.63 7.05 -11.76
C VAL A 29 -11.19 8.42 -12.27
N HIS A 30 -9.91 8.75 -12.10
CA HIS A 30 -9.34 10.01 -12.60
C HIS A 30 -8.75 9.83 -14.00
N GLY A 31 -9.11 10.72 -14.93
CA GLY A 31 -8.64 10.69 -16.31
C GLY A 31 -9.09 9.44 -17.05
N THR A 32 -8.17 8.77 -17.74
CA THR A 32 -8.46 7.53 -18.49
C THR A 32 -8.50 6.28 -17.62
N GLY A 33 -7.98 6.35 -16.38
CA GLY A 33 -7.85 5.18 -15.51
C GLY A 33 -6.70 4.22 -15.88
N GLY A 34 -5.86 4.55 -16.86
CA GLY A 34 -4.77 3.69 -17.33
C GLY A 34 -3.53 3.62 -16.42
N GLN A 35 -3.56 4.32 -15.29
CA GLN A 35 -2.48 4.34 -14.31
C GLN A 35 -2.31 2.99 -13.59
N THR A 36 -1.11 2.41 -13.66
CA THR A 36 -0.73 1.21 -12.92
C THR A 36 0.02 1.57 -11.63
N ARG A 37 -0.30 0.90 -10.53
CA ARG A 37 0.39 1.04 -9.23
C ARG A 37 0.56 -0.33 -8.57
N ALA A 38 1.63 -0.49 -7.80
CA ALA A 38 1.79 -1.64 -6.93
C ALA A 38 0.96 -1.44 -5.65
N PHE A 39 0.43 -2.53 -5.12
CA PHE A 39 -0.30 -2.56 -3.86
C PHE A 39 0.32 -3.61 -2.95
N ILE A 40 0.21 -3.38 -1.66
CA ILE A 40 0.70 -4.27 -0.61
C ILE A 40 -0.36 -4.35 0.47
N HIS A 41 -0.61 -5.54 1.01
CA HIS A 41 -1.49 -5.69 2.15
C HIS A 41 -0.81 -5.15 3.42
N ILE A 42 -1.56 -4.52 4.32
CA ILE A 42 -0.97 -3.90 5.52
C ILE A 42 -0.22 -4.90 6.40
N GLN A 43 -0.67 -6.16 6.47
CA GLN A 43 0.03 -7.21 7.21
C GLN A 43 1.37 -7.56 6.56
N ASP A 44 1.43 -7.59 5.23
CA ASP A 44 2.67 -7.86 4.51
C ASP A 44 3.67 -6.71 4.68
N SER A 45 3.18 -5.45 4.75
CA SER A 45 4.04 -4.30 5.06
C SER A 45 4.75 -4.48 6.40
N VAL A 46 4.02 -4.93 7.43
CA VAL A 46 4.62 -5.22 8.75
C VAL A 46 5.59 -6.39 8.67
N ARG A 47 5.25 -7.45 7.94
CA ARG A 47 6.14 -8.61 7.75
C ARG A 47 7.42 -8.25 7.01
N CYS A 48 7.37 -7.37 6.02
CA CYS A 48 8.57 -6.87 5.33
C CYS A 48 9.50 -6.09 6.27
N ILE A 49 8.93 -5.30 7.19
CA ILE A 49 9.71 -4.58 8.21
C ILE A 49 10.37 -5.56 9.17
N GLU A 50 9.63 -6.57 9.63
CA GLU A 50 10.17 -7.63 10.49
C GLU A 50 11.35 -8.34 9.81
N ILE A 51 11.19 -8.78 8.56
CA ILE A 51 12.26 -9.44 7.79
C ILE A 51 13.50 -8.53 7.66
N ALA A 52 13.31 -7.24 7.40
CA ALA A 52 14.42 -6.29 7.28
C ALA A 52 15.17 -6.09 8.60
N LEU A 53 14.47 -6.16 9.74
CA LEU A 53 15.09 -6.09 11.07
C LEU A 53 15.84 -7.37 11.45
N GLU A 54 15.30 -8.53 11.08
CA GLU A 54 15.92 -9.84 11.34
C GLU A 54 17.16 -10.08 10.47
N ASN A 55 17.24 -9.43 9.30
CA ASN A 55 18.33 -9.60 8.33
C ASN A 55 19.01 -8.26 8.03
N PRO A 56 19.66 -7.63 9.03
CA PRO A 56 20.29 -6.34 8.81
C PRO A 56 21.55 -6.48 7.94
N PRO A 57 21.83 -5.50 7.07
CA PRO A 57 23.05 -5.51 6.27
C PRO A 57 24.30 -5.37 7.17
N ALA A 58 25.43 -5.90 6.71
CA ALA A 58 26.69 -5.80 7.44
C ALA A 58 27.11 -4.33 7.63
N ARG A 59 27.70 -3.99 8.77
CA ARG A 59 28.11 -2.60 9.04
C ARG A 59 29.07 -2.10 7.95
N GLY A 60 28.71 -1.00 7.31
CA GLY A 60 29.50 -0.39 6.24
C GLY A 60 29.21 -0.95 4.83
N SER A 61 28.29 -1.89 4.68
CA SER A 61 27.81 -2.30 3.35
C SER A 61 26.90 -1.23 2.73
N LYS A 62 26.56 -1.43 1.46
CA LYS A 62 25.62 -0.57 0.74
C LYS A 62 24.20 -0.77 1.27
N VAL A 63 23.37 0.24 1.06
CA VAL A 63 21.93 0.17 1.32
C VAL A 63 21.30 -0.92 0.46
N GLU A 64 20.48 -1.77 1.09
CA GLU A 64 19.69 -2.79 0.42
C GLU A 64 18.26 -2.27 0.19
N ILE A 65 17.69 -2.60 -0.97
CA ILE A 65 16.33 -2.18 -1.37
C ILE A 65 15.52 -3.45 -1.63
N PHE A 66 14.40 -3.58 -0.94
CA PHE A 66 13.51 -4.74 -1.05
C PHE A 66 12.18 -4.32 -1.67
N ASN A 67 11.77 -5.06 -2.70
CA ASN A 67 10.43 -4.96 -3.27
C ASN A 67 9.72 -6.28 -3.02
N GLN A 68 8.55 -6.23 -2.38
CA GLN A 68 7.70 -7.41 -2.30
C GLN A 68 7.18 -7.74 -3.71
N MET A 69 7.40 -8.97 -4.13
CA MET A 69 6.86 -9.53 -5.38
C MET A 69 5.96 -10.72 -5.02
N THR A 70 4.91 -10.94 -5.80
CA THR A 70 3.99 -12.09 -5.70
C THR A 70 4.36 -13.20 -6.66
#